data_AF-A0A368ZD25-F1
#
_entry.id   AF-A0A368ZD25-F1
#
_cell.length_a   1.000
_cell.length_b   1.000
_cell.length_c   1.000
_cell.angle_alpha   90.00
_cell.angle_beta   90.00
_cell.angle_gamma   90.00
#
_symmetry.space_group_name_H-M   'P 1'
#
loop_
_entity.id
_entity.type
_entity.pdbx_description
1 polymer ?
#
loop_
_entity_poly.entity_id
_entity_poly.type
_entity_poly.pdbx_seq_one_letter_code
_entity_poly.pdbx_strand_id
1 'polypeptide(L)' 'MFDDLFNVISQQMGRFSDTVRDEFGQSIVSDVFEPLLQDISGLQQTGELFEIRAAEIDQLIGELQLIGRMGHE' A
#
# COMPACT_ATOMS: atom_id res chain seq x y z
N MET A 1 5.08 7.74 1.79
CA MET A 1 5.98 6.56 1.84
C MET A 1 5.69 5.62 0.69
N PHE A 2 4.51 4.99 0.60
CA PHE A 2 4.15 4.18 -0.57
C PHE A 2 4.04 5.00 -1.85
N ASP A 3 3.43 6.20 -1.80
CA ASP A 3 3.37 7.09 -2.97
C ASP A 3 4.78 7.50 -3.46
N ASP A 4 5.69 7.81 -2.53
CA ASP A 4 7.07 8.17 -2.85
C ASP A 4 7.80 7.00 -3.52
N LEU A 5 7.63 5.80 -2.95
CA LEU A 5 8.21 4.57 -3.50
C LEU A 5 7.65 4.26 -4.89
N PHE A 6 6.34 4.34 -5.06
CA PHE A 6 5.67 4.15 -6.35
C PHE A 6 6.20 5.13 -7.39
N ASN A 7 6.31 6.41 -7.03
CA ASN A 7 6.83 7.45 -7.93
C ASN A 7 8.29 7.20 -8.32
N VAL A 8 9.15 6.79 -7.39
CA VAL A 8 10.55 6.46 -7.68
C VAL A 8 10.63 5.28 -8.64
N ILE A 9 9.89 4.20 -8.38
CA ILE A 9 9.93 3.00 -9.24
C ILE A 9 9.33 3.29 -10.61
N SER A 10 8.24 4.05 -10.70
CA SER A 10 7.62 4.45 -11.95
C SER A 10 8.56 5.29 -12.81
N GLN A 11 9.30 6.23 -12.21
CA GLN A 11 10.32 7.01 -12.92
C GLN A 11 11.48 6.15 -13.44
N GLN A 12 11.92 5.15 -12.66
CA GLN A 12 12.98 4.23 -13.10
C GLN A 12 12.49 3.33 -14.23
N MET A 13 11.25 2.82 -14.15
CA MET A 13 10.62 2.06 -15.23
C MET A 13 10.56 2.88 -16.52
N GLY A 14 10.12 4.14 -16.44
CA GLY A 14 10.06 5.03 -17.62
C GLY A 14 11.44 5.24 -18.24
N ARG A 15 12.43 5.60 -17.44
CA ARG A 15 13.82 5.77 -17.90
C ARG A 15 14.39 4.50 -18.52
N PHE A 16 14.10 3.35 -17.94
CA PHE A 16 14.55 2.06 -18.47
C PHE A 16 13.86 1.75 -19.80
N SER A 17 12.53 1.87 -19.85
CA SER A 17 11.70 1.65 -21.04
C SER A 17 12.13 2.52 -22.22
N ASP A 18 12.50 3.78 -21.97
CA ASP A 18 13.00 4.71 -23.00
C ASP A 18 14.33 4.25 -23.63
N THR A 19 15.11 3.42 -22.94
CA THR A 19 16.44 2.95 -23.40
C THR A 19 16.41 1.60 -24.08
N VAL A 20 15.38 0.79 -23.86
CA VAL A 20 15.29 -0.57 -24.40
C VAL A 20 14.50 -0.62 -25.71
N ARG A 21 14.99 -1.40 -26.67
CA ARG A 21 14.33 -1.61 -27.97
C ARG A 21 14.17 -3.07 -28.36
N ASP A 22 14.73 -3.97 -27.56
CA ASP A 22 14.67 -5.41 -27.76
C ASP A 22 13.51 -6.02 -26.96
N GLU A 23 13.09 -7.20 -27.38
CA GLU A 23 12.00 -7.93 -26.73
C GLU A 23 12.35 -8.30 -25.29
N PHE A 24 13.62 -8.58 -25.01
CA PHE A 24 14.09 -8.89 -23.66
C PHE A 24 14.01 -7.68 -22.72
N GLY A 25 14.43 -6.50 -23.17
CA GLY A 25 14.28 -5.29 -22.38
C GLY A 25 12.81 -4.94 -22.12
N GLN A 26 11.95 -5.14 -23.12
CA GLN A 26 10.50 -4.96 -22.93
C GLN A 26 9.91 -6.00 -21.97
N SER A 27 10.37 -7.25 -21.98
CA SER A 27 9.90 -8.26 -21.02
C SER A 27 10.29 -7.91 -19.58
N ILE A 28 11.42 -7.22 -19.36
CA ILE A 28 11.77 -6.73 -18.01
C ILE A 28 10.75 -5.68 -17.52
N VAL A 29 10.23 -4.84 -18.43
CA VAL A 29 9.18 -3.87 -18.06
C VAL A 29 7.91 -4.59 -17.64
N SER A 30 7.42 -5.52 -18.47
CA SER A 30 6.16 -6.23 -18.20
C SER A 30 6.25 -7.25 -17.07
N ASP A 31 7.38 -7.92 -16.91
CA ASP A 31 7.48 -9.08 -16.02
C ASP A 31 8.06 -8.70 -14.65
N VAL A 32 8.68 -7.52 -14.53
CA VAL A 32 9.32 -7.06 -13.29
C VAL A 32 8.75 -5.73 -12.83
N PHE A 33 8.80 -4.69 -13.66
CA PHE A 33 8.41 -3.35 -13.22
C PHE A 33 6.89 -3.21 -13.02
N GLU A 34 6.09 -3.72 -13.96
CA GLU A 34 4.62 -3.66 -13.84
C GLU A 34 4.10 -4.42 -12.60
N PRO A 35 4.50 -5.68 -12.33
CA PRO A 35 4.10 -6.39 -11.12
C PRO A 35 4.58 -5.68 -9.84
N LEU A 36 5.81 -5.16 -9.84
CA LEU A 36 6.33 -4.44 -8.68
C LEU A 36 5.50 -3.20 -8.34
N LEU A 37 5.05 -2.43 -9.35
CA LEU A 37 4.17 -1.29 -9.15
C LEU A 37 2.79 -1.71 -8.64
N GLN A 38 2.25 -2.85 -9.12
CA GLN A 38 1.01 -3.41 -8.60
C GLN A 38 1.14 -3.84 -7.14
N ASP A 39 2.24 -4.49 -6.77
CA ASP A 39 2.51 -4.92 -5.39
C ASP A 39 2.60 -3.73 -4.44
N ILE A 40 3.28 -2.65 -4.84
CA ILE A 40 3.35 -1.41 -4.05
C ILE A 40 1.96 -0.82 -3.82
N SER A 41 1.13 -0.76 -4.86
CA SER A 41 -0.26 -0.29 -4.75
C SER A 41 -1.11 -1.17 -3.84
N GLY A 42 -0.96 -2.50 -3.94
CA GLY A 42 -1.65 -3.44 -3.07
C GLY A 42 -1.23 -3.32 -1.60
N LEU A 43 0.05 -3.08 -1.33
CA LEU A 43 0.55 -2.82 0.02
C LEU A 43 0.00 -1.52 0.59
N GLN A 44 -0.11 -0.46 -0.21
CA GLN A 44 -0.72 0.81 0.20
C GLN A 44 -2.18 0.60 0.64
N GLN A 45 -2.99 -0.05 -0.20
CA GLN A 45 -4.39 -0.34 0.13
C GLN A 45 -4.53 -1.19 1.39
N THR A 46 -3.63 -2.16 1.56
CA THR A 46 -3.61 -3.01 2.76
C THR A 46 -3.27 -2.18 4.01
N GLY A 47 -2.31 -1.26 3.91
CA GLY A 47 -1.96 -0.34 4.99
C GLY A 47 -3.12 0.59 5.36
N GLU A 48 -3.78 1.18 4.37
CA GLU A 48 -4.96 2.03 4.59
C GLU A 48 -6.10 1.26 5.25
N LEU A 49 -6.37 0.04 4.81
CA LEU A 49 -7.37 -0.82 5.44
C LEU A 49 -6.99 -1.16 6.89
N PHE A 50 -5.72 -1.44 7.15
CA PHE A 50 -5.23 -1.71 8.50
C PHE A 50 -5.50 -0.54 9.44
N GLU A 51 -5.18 0.70 9.05
CA GLU A 51 -5.41 1.91 9.84
C GLU A 51 -6.91 2.11 10.14
N ILE A 52 -7.78 1.89 9.15
CA ILE A 52 -9.24 1.95 9.36
C ILE A 52 -9.68 0.93 10.41
N ARG A 53 -9.22 -0.32 10.30
CA ARG A 53 -9.58 -1.38 11.26
C ARG A 53 -9.02 -1.12 12.65
N ALA A 54 -7.82 -0.56 12.76
CA ALA A 54 -7.24 -0.18 14.04
C ALA A 54 -8.10 0.89 14.73
N ALA A 55 -8.51 1.92 14.00
CA ALA A 55 -9.38 2.98 14.54
C ALA A 55 -10.76 2.46 14.98
N GLU A 56 -11.36 1.55 14.22
CA GLU A 56 -12.62 0.88 14.60
C GLU A 56 -12.47 0.09 15.90
N ILE A 57 -11.35 -0.65 16.06
CA ILE A 57 -11.06 -1.40 17.29
C ILE A 57 -10.88 -0.46 18.48
N ASP A 58 -10.12 0.63 18.31
CA ASP A 58 -9.89 1.61 19.37
C ASP A 58 -11.21 2.26 19.83
N GLN A 59 -12.10 2.57 18.89
CA GLN A 59 -13.44 3.06 19.20
C GLN A 59 -14.24 2.04 20.01
N LEU A 60 -14.31 0.78 19.57
CA LEU A 60 -15.03 -0.28 20.27
C LEU A 60 -14.50 -0.50 21.69
N ILE A 61 -13.18 -0.47 21.87
CA ILE A 61 -12.55 -0.58 23.20
C ILE A 61 -12.99 0.60 24.08
N GLY A 62 -13.02 1.82 23.54
CA GLY A 62 -13.52 3.00 24.26
C GLY A 62 -14.97 2.87 24.70
N GLU A 63 -15.84 2.38 23.82
CA GLU A 63 -17.26 2.13 24.12
C GLU A 63 -17.42 1.07 25.23
N LEU A 64 -16.68 -0.03 25.15
CA LEU A 64 -16.70 -1.08 26.18
C LEU A 64 -16.24 -0.55 27.54
N GLN A 65 -15.23 0.32 27.58
CA GLN A 65 -14.76 0.94 28.82
C GLN A 65 -15.83 1.86 29.44
N LEU A 66 -16.59 2.59 28.63
CA LEU A 66 -17.70 3.42 29.11
C LEU A 66 -18.81 2.56 29.72
N ILE A 67 -19.19 1.47 29.06
CA ILE A 67 -20.18 0.52 29.59
C ILE A 67 -19.69 -0.08 30.92
N GLY A 68 -18.44 -0.53 30.97
CA GLY A 68 -17.84 -1.09 32.19
C GLY A 68 -17.81 -0.11 33.35
N ARG A 69 -17.65 1.19 33.10
CA ARG A 69 -17.74 2.24 34.14
C ARG A 69 -19.18 2.46 34.62
N MET A 70 -20.16 2.44 33.71
CA MET A 70 -21.58 2.58 34.08
C MET A 70 -22.12 1.38 34.89
N GLY A 71 -21.51 0.19 34.75
CA GLY A 71 -21.88 -1.00 35.53
C GLY A 71 -21.33 -1.04 36.96
N HIS A 72 -20.49 -0.06 37.35
CA HIS A 72 -19.85 0.03 38.67
C HIS A 72 -20.36 1.21 39.54
N GLU A 73 -21.42 1.90 39.08
CA GLU A 73 -22.22 2.85 39.89
C GLU A 73 -23.53 2.20 40.36
#